data_AF-A0A8J3QMA7-F1
#
_entry.id   AF-A0A8J3QMA7-F1
#
_cell.length_a   1.000
_cell.length_b   1.000
_cell.length_c   1.000
_cell.angle_alpha   90.00
_cell.angle_beta   90.00
_cell.angle_gamma   90.00
#
_symmetry.space_group_name_H-M   'P 1'
#
loop_
_entity.id
_entity.type
_entity.pdbx_description
1 polymer ?
#
loop_
_entity_poly.entity_id
_entity_poly.type
_entity_poly.pdbx_seq_one_letter_code
_entity_poly.pdbx_strand_id
1 'polypeptide(L)'
;MGRLGDDDSTSGYGSLEVDLAGLADFARVLREEQSQRFAPVATTALDVFQSGQATVLADPAFAELGLARSAHQLSLDQAVQLLSAYSVAMVALADAADEVANRYAGSDAFAEATIADVGGQLSQMPSIPAPDQLTIPARDQLTRRAV
;
A
#
# COMPACT_ATOMS: atom_id res chain seq x y z
N MET A 1 -15.28 21.39 -40.62
CA MET A 1 -13.92 21.41 -40.02
C MET A 1 -14.10 21.71 -38.56
N GLY A 2 -13.70 20.94 -37.56
CA GLY A 2 -12.91 19.71 -37.45
C GLY A 2 -12.94 19.38 -35.95
N ARG A 3 -13.05 18.09 -35.64
CA ARG A 3 -13.36 17.50 -34.33
C ARG A 3 -12.23 17.62 -33.29
N LEU A 4 -12.67 17.43 -32.04
CA LEU A 4 -12.03 16.71 -30.92
C LEU A 4 -10.79 17.30 -30.25
N GLY A 5 -10.90 17.35 -28.92
CA GLY A 5 -9.80 17.42 -27.97
C GLY A 5 -10.36 17.11 -26.59
N ASP A 6 -10.96 15.92 -26.45
CA ASP A 6 -11.27 15.33 -25.15
C ASP A 6 -9.91 15.00 -24.50
N ASP A 7 -9.40 15.88 -23.66
CA ASP A 7 -8.27 15.60 -22.76
C ASP A 7 -8.77 14.74 -21.59
N ASP A 8 -9.30 13.56 -21.90
CA ASP A 8 -9.42 12.47 -20.93
C ASP A 8 -8.03 11.85 -20.74
N SER A 9 -7.20 12.56 -19.97
CA SER A 9 -5.89 12.08 -19.55
C SER A 9 -6.03 11.06 -18.43
N THR A 10 -6.81 9.99 -18.63
CA THR A 10 -6.55 8.74 -17.92
C THR A 10 -5.30 8.13 -18.52
N SER A 11 -4.14 8.72 -18.16
CA SER A 11 -2.83 8.15 -18.38
C SER A 11 -2.90 6.69 -17.99
N GLY A 12 -2.66 5.81 -18.97
CA GLY A 12 -2.69 4.38 -18.80
C GLY A 12 -1.86 4.00 -17.59
N TYR A 13 -2.54 3.59 -16.53
CA TYR A 13 -1.91 2.80 -15.48
C TYR A 13 -1.49 1.51 -16.16
N GLY A 14 -0.22 1.44 -16.58
CA GLY A 14 0.42 0.18 -16.94
C GLY A 14 0.15 -0.82 -15.80
N SER A 15 -0.12 -2.07 -16.15
CA SER A 15 -0.37 -3.14 -15.18
C SER A 15 0.69 -3.07 -14.08
N LEU A 16 0.29 -2.63 -12.89
CA LEU A 16 1.18 -2.52 -11.75
C LEU A 16 1.21 -3.87 -11.06
N GLU A 17 2.25 -4.65 -11.34
CA GLU A 17 2.50 -5.90 -10.64
C GLU A 17 3.14 -5.57 -9.29
N VAL A 18 2.39 -5.74 -8.20
CA VAL A 18 2.84 -5.50 -6.82
C VAL A 18 3.08 -6.85 -6.16
N ASP A 19 4.30 -7.09 -5.67
CA ASP A 19 4.60 -8.26 -4.84
C ASP A 19 4.01 -8.07 -3.44
N LEU A 20 2.77 -8.53 -3.25
CA LEU A 20 2.04 -8.42 -1.98
C LEU A 20 2.66 -9.29 -0.89
N ALA A 21 3.23 -10.44 -1.24
CA ALA A 21 3.92 -11.30 -0.29
C ALA A 21 5.19 -10.61 0.21
N GLY A 22 5.98 -10.04 -0.69
CA GLY A 22 7.17 -9.26 -0.34
C GLY A 22 6.85 -8.04 0.51
N LEU A 23 5.74 -7.35 0.24
CA LEU A 23 5.33 -6.17 1.02
C LEU A 23 4.87 -6.53 2.44
N ALA A 24 4.10 -7.62 2.59
CA ALA A 24 3.70 -8.13 3.89
C ALA A 24 4.90 -8.66 4.70
N ASP A 25 5.82 -9.37 4.04
CA ASP A 25 7.06 -9.82 4.68
C ASP A 25 7.94 -8.65 5.11
N PHE A 26 8.05 -7.60 4.28
CA PHE A 26 8.74 -6.37 4.65
C PHE A 26 8.13 -5.73 5.90
N ALA A 27 6.81 -5.55 5.95
CA ALA A 27 6.12 -4.97 7.11
C ALA A 27 6.37 -5.80 8.38
N ARG A 28 6.29 -7.13 8.28
CA ARG A 28 6.56 -8.06 9.38
C ARG A 28 8.01 -7.93 9.88
N VAL A 29 8.99 -8.04 8.99
CA VAL A 29 10.41 -7.93 9.34
C VAL A 29 10.73 -6.57 9.95
N LEU A 30 10.13 -5.49 9.43
CA LEU A 30 10.33 -4.14 9.95
C LEU A 30 9.81 -4.00 11.39
N ARG A 31 8.64 -4.58 11.70
CA ARG A 31 8.11 -4.60 13.07
C ARG A 31 8.93 -5.49 14.01
N GLU A 32 9.40 -6.64 13.53
CA GLU A 32 10.30 -7.51 14.30
C GLU A 32 11.61 -6.78 14.64
N GLU A 33 12.26 -6.15 13.66
CA GLU A 33 13.48 -5.37 13.87
C GLU A 33 13.23 -4.19 14.82
N GLN A 34 12.11 -3.47 14.64
CA GLN A 34 11.75 -2.34 15.50
C GLN A 34 11.55 -2.78 16.95
N SER A 35 10.79 -3.85 17.19
CA SER A 35 10.43 -4.29 18.54
C SER A 35 11.54 -5.06 19.23
N GLN A 36 12.29 -5.90 18.52
CA GLN A 36 13.27 -6.80 19.11
C GLN A 36 14.67 -6.20 19.18
N ARG A 37 15.01 -5.25 18.30
CA ARG A 37 16.38 -4.72 18.19
C ARG A 37 16.45 -3.23 18.40
N PHE A 38 15.66 -2.45 17.66
CA PHE A 38 15.75 -0.99 17.75
C PHE A 38 15.23 -0.46 19.08
N ALA A 39 13.99 -0.80 19.47
CA ALA A 39 13.35 -0.33 20.69
C ALA A 39 14.20 -0.53 21.96
N PRO A 40 14.74 -1.73 22.26
CA PRO A 40 15.55 -1.92 23.47
C PRO A 40 16.85 -1.12 23.46
N VAL A 41 17.50 -0.97 22.30
CA VAL A 41 18.71 -0.15 22.16
C VAL A 41 18.39 1.33 22.34
N ALA A 42 17.28 1.79 21.75
CA ALA A 42 16.81 3.16 21.90
C ALA A 42 16.47 3.47 23.36
N THR A 43 15.73 2.62 24.06
CA THR A 43 15.44 2.78 25.49
C THR A 43 16.71 2.83 26.32
N THR A 44 17.66 1.93 26.07
CA THR A 44 18.95 1.94 26.79
C THR A 44 19.72 3.24 26.55
N ALA A 45 19.78 3.73 25.31
CA ALA A 45 20.43 4.99 24.98
C ALA A 45 19.75 6.18 25.67
N LEU A 46 18.40 6.21 25.67
CA LEU A 46 17.62 7.23 26.36
C LEU A 46 17.87 7.22 27.88
N ASP A 47 17.90 6.04 28.50
CA ASP A 47 18.20 5.90 29.93
C ASP A 47 19.62 6.38 30.26
N VAL A 48 20.59 6.11 29.39
CA VAL A 48 21.97 6.62 29.53
C VAL A 48 22.01 8.15 29.38
N PHE A 49 21.27 8.72 28.44
CA PHE A 49 21.21 10.18 28.27
C PHE A 49 20.52 10.88 29.44
N GLN A 50 19.48 10.28 30.01
CA GLN A 50 18.76 10.82 31.17
C GLN A 50 19.55 10.65 32.47
N SER A 51 20.21 9.51 32.69
CA SER A 51 21.05 9.25 33.87
C SER A 51 22.42 9.95 33.81
N GLY A 52 22.93 10.19 32.60
CA GLY A 52 24.12 10.98 32.31
C GLY A 52 23.96 12.48 32.60
N GLN A 53 22.76 12.93 33.02
CA GLN A 53 22.55 14.23 33.68
C GLN A 53 23.18 14.28 35.08
N ALA A 54 24.27 13.54 35.31
CA ALA A 54 25.17 13.75 36.41
C ALA A 54 25.52 15.23 36.44
N THR A 55 25.09 15.86 37.51
CA THR A 55 25.25 17.24 37.90
C THR A 55 26.72 17.63 37.75
N VAL A 56 27.14 18.04 36.55
CA VAL A 56 28.33 18.86 36.43
C VAL A 56 27.95 20.10 37.20
N LEU A 57 28.44 20.24 38.43
CA LEU A 57 28.15 21.38 39.29
C LEU A 57 28.42 22.63 38.45
N ALA A 58 27.41 23.49 38.32
CA ALA A 58 27.61 24.78 37.71
C ALA A 58 28.57 25.53 38.62
N ASP A 59 29.85 25.55 38.27
CA ASP A 59 30.79 26.43 38.92
C ASP A 59 30.58 27.83 38.32
N PRO A 60 30.04 28.79 39.11
CA PRO A 60 29.83 30.15 38.61
C PRO A 60 31.15 30.85 38.27
N ALA A 61 32.31 30.31 38.66
CA ALA A 61 33.62 30.82 38.27
C ALA A 61 33.97 30.56 36.79
N PHE A 62 33.28 29.64 36.10
CA PHE A 62 33.58 29.26 34.72
C PHE A 62 32.33 29.34 33.81
N ALA A 63 32.12 30.51 33.19
CA ALA A 63 30.98 30.77 32.31
C ALA A 63 30.95 29.83 31.08
N GLU A 64 32.12 29.47 30.55
CA GLU A 64 32.29 28.55 29.41
C GLU A 64 31.77 27.16 29.73
N LEU A 65 31.90 26.72 30.99
CA LEU A 65 31.40 25.44 31.46
C LEU A 65 29.87 25.45 31.59
N GLY A 66 29.28 26.61 31.87
CA GLY A 66 27.85 26.90 31.70
C GLY A 66 27.39 26.68 30.26
N LEU A 67 28.04 27.34 29.30
CA LEU A 67 27.71 27.25 27.87
C LEU A 67 27.88 25.84 27.31
N ALA A 68 28.98 25.16 27.64
CA ALA A 68 29.25 23.80 27.19
C ALA A 68 28.17 22.82 27.68
N ARG A 69 27.69 22.97 28.93
CA ARG A 69 26.59 22.16 29.46
C ARG A 69 25.29 22.40 28.70
N SER A 70 24.91 23.66 28.47
CA SER A 70 23.70 23.99 27.73
C SER A 70 23.74 23.45 26.30
N ALA A 71 24.89 23.58 25.62
CA ALA A 71 25.09 23.02 24.29
C ALA A 71 24.99 21.49 24.30
N HIS A 72 25.59 20.83 25.30
CA HIS A 72 25.51 19.38 25.45
C HIS A 72 24.07 18.91 25.70
N GLN A 73 23.33 19.57 26.59
CA GLN A 73 21.91 19.26 26.84
C GLN A 73 21.07 19.43 25.58
N LEU A 74 21.27 20.51 24.82
CA LEU A 74 20.58 20.71 23.55
C LEU A 74 20.84 19.56 22.56
N SER A 75 22.09 19.09 22.47
CA SER A 75 22.43 17.94 21.61
C SER A 75 21.77 16.64 22.08
N LEU A 76 21.69 16.40 23.39
CA LEU A 76 20.99 15.25 23.94
C LEU A 76 19.50 15.30 23.62
N ASP A 77 18.85 16.45 23.81
CA ASP A 77 17.43 16.63 23.51
C ASP A 77 17.13 16.40 22.02
N GLN A 78 18.02 16.86 21.14
CA GLN A 78 17.92 16.62 19.70
C GLN A 78 18.08 15.13 19.35
N ALA A 79 19.02 14.44 19.99
CA ALA A 79 19.22 13.00 19.78
C ALA A 79 18.00 12.20 20.24
N VAL A 80 17.43 12.54 21.41
CA VAL A 80 16.20 11.93 21.94
C VAL A 80 15.04 12.10 20.98
N GLN A 81 14.83 13.33 20.47
CA GLN A 81 13.78 13.63 19.49
C GLN A 81 13.95 12.82 18.21
N LEU A 82 15.18 12.72 17.70
CA LEU A 82 15.48 11.98 16.48
C LEU A 82 15.20 10.47 16.66
N LEU A 83 15.68 9.88 17.76
CA LEU A 83 15.43 8.45 18.05
C LEU A 83 13.93 8.17 18.16
N SER A 84 13.19 9.03 18.84
CA SER A 84 11.74 8.90 18.98
C SER A 84 11.04 9.01 17.62
N ALA A 85 11.38 10.01 16.81
CA ALA A 85 10.78 10.22 15.50
C ALA A 85 11.06 9.05 14.55
N TYR A 86 12.28 8.51 14.58
CA TYR A 86 12.64 7.33 13.80
C TYR A 86 11.83 6.10 14.21
N SER A 87 11.62 5.87 15.50
CA SER A 87 10.75 4.78 15.97
C SER A 87 9.33 4.90 15.43
N VAL A 88 8.75 6.11 15.45
CA VAL A 88 7.40 6.35 14.92
C VAL A 88 7.36 6.12 13.40
N ALA A 89 8.38 6.59 12.68
CA ALA A 89 8.45 6.42 11.22
C ALA A 89 8.52 4.94 10.81
N MET A 90 9.25 4.10 11.54
CA MET A 90 9.36 2.67 11.28
C MET A 90 8.00 1.96 11.40
N VAL A 91 7.23 2.29 12.45
CA VAL A 91 5.89 1.74 12.64
C VAL A 91 4.95 2.22 11.53
N ALA A 92 4.95 3.53 11.24
CA ALA A 92 4.11 4.09 10.18
C ALA A 92 4.42 3.49 8.80
N LEU A 93 5.70 3.19 8.52
CA LEU A 93 6.11 2.56 7.28
C LEU A 93 5.62 1.10 7.18
N ALA A 94 5.68 0.34 8.27
CA ALA A 94 5.12 -1.01 8.32
C ALA A 94 3.59 -1.00 8.13
N ASP A 95 2.90 -0.06 8.77
CA ASP A 95 1.43 0.07 8.65
C ASP A 95 1.03 0.48 7.22
N ALA A 96 1.78 1.39 6.60
CA ALA A 96 1.55 1.77 5.21
C ALA A 96 1.76 0.60 4.23
N ALA A 97 2.79 -0.22 4.47
CA ALA A 97 3.06 -1.42 3.67
C ALA A 97 1.90 -2.44 3.77
N ASP A 98 1.41 -2.72 4.98
CA ASP A 98 0.25 -3.59 5.19
C ASP A 98 -1.02 -3.04 4.53
N GLU A 99 -1.27 -1.74 4.66
CA GLU A 99 -2.45 -1.10 4.07
C GLU A 99 -2.45 -1.22 2.54
N VAL A 100 -1.28 -1.01 1.91
CA VAL A 100 -1.14 -1.21 0.47
C VAL A 100 -1.35 -2.69 0.11
N ALA A 101 -0.75 -3.62 0.84
CA ALA A 101 -0.92 -5.06 0.59
C ALA A 101 -2.40 -5.48 0.64
N ASN A 102 -3.14 -5.01 1.66
CA ASN A 102 -4.55 -5.32 1.85
C ASN A 102 -5.44 -4.73 0.75
N ARG A 103 -5.18 -3.50 0.32
CA ARG A 103 -5.95 -2.85 -0.76
C ARG A 103 -5.81 -3.57 -2.10
N TYR A 104 -4.59 -3.99 -2.43
CA TYR A 104 -4.34 -4.73 -3.67
C TYR A 104 -4.91 -6.15 -3.60
N ALA A 105 -4.73 -6.87 -2.49
CA ALA A 105 -5.32 -8.20 -2.31
C ALA A 105 -6.85 -8.18 -2.46
N GLY A 106 -7.53 -7.16 -1.91
CA GLY A 106 -8.97 -6.97 -2.08
C GLY A 106 -9.37 -6.69 -3.53
N SER A 107 -8.55 -5.92 -4.26
CA SER A 107 -8.79 -5.59 -5.67
C SER A 107 -8.63 -6.82 -6.57
N ASP A 108 -7.60 -7.63 -6.34
CA ASP A 108 -7.36 -8.88 -7.06
C ASP A 108 -8.47 -9.90 -6.80
N ALA A 109 -8.89 -10.07 -5.54
CA ALA A 109 -10.00 -10.95 -5.19
C ALA A 109 -11.34 -10.52 -5.85
N PHE A 110 -11.59 -9.21 -5.92
CA PHE A 110 -12.77 -8.68 -6.61
C PHE A 110 -12.71 -8.91 -8.12
N ALA A 111 -11.54 -8.70 -8.74
CA ALA A 111 -11.32 -8.97 -10.16
C ALA A 111 -11.50 -10.45 -10.48
N GLU A 112 -10.93 -11.35 -9.67
CA GLU A 112 -11.08 -12.81 -9.81
C GLU A 112 -12.56 -13.23 -9.73
N ALA A 113 -13.29 -12.73 -8.73
CA ALA A 113 -14.72 -13.03 -8.57
C ALA A 113 -15.54 -12.54 -9.78
N THR A 114 -15.22 -11.36 -10.31
CA THR A 114 -15.90 -10.79 -11.48
C THR A 114 -15.61 -11.62 -12.74
N ILE A 115 -14.36 -12.04 -12.94
CA ILE A 115 -13.96 -12.91 -14.06
C ILE A 115 -14.67 -14.27 -13.96
N ALA A 116 -14.73 -14.85 -12.77
CA ALA A 116 -15.43 -16.11 -12.53
C ALA A 116 -16.94 -16.00 -12.83
N ASP A 117 -17.59 -14.91 -12.41
CA ASP A 117 -19.00 -14.66 -12.71
C ASP A 117 -19.26 -14.49 -14.22
N VAL A 118 -18.47 -13.65 -14.89
CA VAL A 118 -18.57 -13.48 -16.36
C VAL A 118 -18.32 -14.78 -17.09
N GLY A 119 -17.29 -15.54 -16.71
CA GLY A 119 -17.00 -16.85 -17.31
C GLY A 119 -18.13 -17.87 -17.09
N GLY A 120 -18.75 -17.85 -15.91
CA GLY A 120 -19.93 -18.66 -15.59
C GLY A 120 -21.13 -18.30 -16.46
N GLN A 121 -21.42 -17.00 -16.62
CA GLN A 121 -22.49 -16.50 -17.47
C GLN A 121 -22.25 -16.80 -18.95
N LEU A 122 -21.02 -16.64 -19.43
CA LEU A 122 -20.64 -16.97 -20.80
C LEU A 122 -20.80 -18.47 -21.10
N SER A 123 -20.48 -19.32 -20.11
CA SER A 123 -20.63 -20.78 -20.22
C SER A 123 -22.10 -21.24 -20.19
N GLN A 124 -23.00 -20.42 -19.65
CA GLN A 124 -24.44 -20.68 -19.62
C GLN A 124 -25.18 -20.13 -20.85
N MET A 125 -24.52 -19.33 -21.70
CA MET A 125 -25.12 -18.88 -22.95
C MET A 125 -25.34 -20.07 -23.89
N PRO A 126 -26.54 -20.20 -24.48
CA PRO A 126 -26.79 -21.24 -25.47
C PRO A 126 -25.83 -21.07 -26.65
N SER A 127 -25.16 -22.16 -27.02
CA SER A 127 -24.32 -22.19 -28.22
C SER A 127 -25.12 -21.72 -29.42
N ILE A 128 -24.64 -20.69 -30.13
CA ILE A 128 -25.25 -20.23 -31.38
C ILE A 128 -25.33 -21.45 -32.30
N PRO A 129 -26.54 -21.87 -32.74
CA PRO A 129 -26.66 -23.03 -33.62
C PRO A 129 -25.89 -22.77 -34.91
N ALA A 130 -25.14 -23.78 -35.37
CA ALA A 130 -24.38 -23.72 -36.61
C ALA A 130 -25.29 -23.30 -37.79
N PRO A 131 -24.76 -22.56 -38.79
CA PRO A 131 -25.54 -21.99 -39.90
C PRO A 131 -26.38 -23.00 -40.70
N ASP A 132 -26.09 -24.30 -40.59
CA ASP A 132 -26.82 -25.38 -41.27
C ASP A 132 -28.21 -25.68 -40.69
N GLN A 133 -28.60 -25.08 -39.55
CA GLN A 133 -29.93 -25.30 -38.95
C GLN A 133 -30.99 -24.24 -39.29
N LEU A 134 -30.67 -23.22 -40.10
CA LEU A 134 -31.66 -22.30 -40.67
C LEU A 134 -32.34 -22.96 -41.89
N THR A 135 -33.17 -23.98 -41.65
CA THR A 135 -34.11 -24.45 -42.69
C THR A 135 -35.19 -23.38 -42.87
N ILE A 136 -34.98 -22.49 -43.84
CA ILE A 136 -35.98 -21.55 -44.33
C ILE A 136 -37.06 -22.38 -45.03
N PRO A 137 -38.33 -22.42 -44.56
CA PRO A 137 -39.38 -23.13 -45.30
C PRO A 137 -39.62 -22.41 -46.63
N ALA A 138 -39.54 -23.16 -47.73
CA ALA A 138 -39.77 -22.66 -49.07
C ALA A 138 -41.14 -21.98 -49.19
N ARG A 139 -41.16 -20.82 -49.86
CA ARG A 139 -42.31 -19.90 -50.06
C ARG A 139 -43.54 -20.49 -50.78
N ASP A 140 -43.54 -21.77 -51.14
CA ASP A 140 -44.54 -22.37 -52.05
C ASP A 140 -45.86 -22.82 -51.37
N GLN A 141 -46.00 -22.69 -50.05
CA GLN A 141 -47.18 -23.20 -49.33
C GLN A 141 -48.34 -22.19 -49.18
N LEU A 142 -48.25 -20.97 -49.71
CA LEU A 142 -49.25 -19.91 -49.47
C LEU A 142 -50.32 -19.72 -50.57
N THR A 143 -50.30 -20.45 -51.68
CA THR A 143 -51.24 -20.22 -52.80
C THR A 143 -52.31 -21.30 -53.02
N ARG A 144 -52.40 -22.35 -52.20
CA ARG A 144 -53.49 -23.36 -52.27
C ARG A 144 -54.45 -23.27 -51.10
N ARG A 145 -55.15 -22.14 -50.93
CA ARG A 145 -56.42 -22.12 -50.20
C ARG A 145 -57.25 -20.86 -50.49
N ALA A 146 -57.78 -20.79 -51.70
CA ALA A 146 -58.97 -20.01 -52.01
C ALA A 146 -59.71 -20.72 -53.14
N VAL A 147 -60.69 -21.54 -52.77
CA VAL A 147 -61.82 -21.97 -53.61
C VAL A 147 -63.05 -21.37 -52.97
#